data_AF-A0A7K4RGF8-F1
#
_entry.id   AF-A0A7K4RGF8-F1
#
_cell.length_a   1.000
_cell.length_b   1.000
_cell.length_c   1.000
_cell.angle_alpha   90.00
_cell.angle_beta   90.00
_cell.angle_gamma   90.00
#
_symmetry.space_group_name_H-M   'P 1'
#
loop_
_entity.id
_entity.type
_entity.pdbx_description
1 polymer ?
#
loop_
_entity_poly.entity_id
_entity_poly.type
_entity_poly.pdbx_seq_one_letter_code
_entity_poly.pdbx_strand_id
1 'polypeptide(L)'
;PAASRPCTFPAKLWLLVNNPRVRSVRWDARGEGLLIYQALFERELLGGGPGAAGEAEVFKTKNFGSIIRQLNLYGFHKLTMGPAGPALGHRLGPVAAGDSPDSPDGPRHHFWNPHFRHNRPDLLVRIKRLTKANKEKLDAGLKVPSRLLDDLQH
;
A
#
# COMPACT_ATOMS: atom_id res chain seq x y z
N PRO A 1 -6.63 -5.71 25.64
CA PRO A 1 -7.44 -5.17 24.51
C PRO A 1 -7.12 -5.93 23.22
N ALA A 2 -8.05 -6.79 22.77
CA ALA A 2 -7.87 -7.61 21.57
C ALA A 2 -7.83 -6.70 20.33
N ALA A 3 -6.63 -6.47 19.79
CA ALA A 3 -6.48 -5.90 18.45
C ALA A 3 -7.11 -6.91 17.49
N SER A 4 -8.34 -6.66 17.07
CA SER A 4 -9.01 -7.40 15.99
C SER A 4 -8.02 -7.48 14.84
N ARG A 5 -7.65 -8.71 14.44
CA ARG A 5 -6.72 -8.94 13.32
C ARG A 5 -7.14 -7.99 12.18
N PRO A 6 -6.22 -7.20 11.62
CA PRO A 6 -6.61 -6.29 10.56
C PRO A 6 -7.10 -7.09 9.35
N CYS A 7 -8.43 -7.12 9.17
CA CYS A 7 -9.09 -7.89 8.11
C CYS A 7 -9.01 -7.20 6.74
N THR A 8 -8.69 -5.90 6.70
CA THR A 8 -8.71 -5.10 5.47
C THR A 8 -7.32 -4.91 4.87
N PHE A 9 -7.26 -4.79 3.54
CA PHE A 9 -6.00 -4.61 2.81
C PHE A 9 -5.16 -3.41 3.31
N PRO A 10 -5.70 -2.19 3.54
CA PRO A 10 -4.91 -1.08 4.05
C PRO A 10 -4.32 -1.35 5.43
N ALA A 11 -5.06 -2.03 6.30
CA ALA A 11 -4.58 -2.33 7.64
C ALA A 11 -3.48 -3.41 7.63
N LYS A 12 -3.59 -4.42 6.76
CA LYS A 12 -2.52 -5.38 6.49
C LYS A 12 -1.26 -4.70 5.93
N LEU A 13 -1.45 -3.80 4.97
CA LEU A 13 -0.35 -3.04 4.36
C LEU A 13 0.36 -2.14 5.38
N TRP A 14 -0.39 -1.53 6.29
CA TRP A 14 0.16 -0.70 7.38
C TRP A 14 0.98 -1.54 8.37
N LEU A 15 0.53 -2.76 8.71
CA LEU A 15 1.35 -3.66 9.54
C LEU A 15 2.64 -4.08 8.82
N LEU A 16 2.54 -4.43 7.53
CA LEU A 16 3.69 -4.86 6.74
C LEU A 16 4.79 -3.81 6.68
N VAL A 17 4.45 -2.55 6.40
CA VAL A 17 5.44 -1.47 6.32
C VAL A 17 6.09 -1.15 7.68
N ASN A 18 5.41 -1.48 8.78
CA ASN A 18 5.91 -1.31 10.14
C ASN A 18 6.61 -2.56 10.69
N ASN A 19 6.63 -3.66 9.94
CA ASN A 19 7.31 -4.86 10.34
C ASN A 19 8.80 -4.76 9.96
N PRO A 20 9.75 -4.74 10.91
CA PRO A 20 11.18 -4.65 10.60
C PRO A 20 11.73 -5.85 9.81
N ARG A 21 10.99 -6.96 9.75
CA ARG A 21 11.35 -8.15 8.95
C ARG A 21 11.06 -7.97 7.46
N VAL A 22 10.17 -7.05 7.10
CA VAL A 22 9.77 -6.78 5.72
C VAL A 22 10.62 -5.63 5.19
N ARG A 23 11.41 -5.89 4.15
CA ARG A 23 12.30 -4.87 3.55
C ARG A 23 11.75 -4.32 2.24
N SER A 24 10.88 -5.09 1.61
CA SER A 24 10.22 -4.77 0.35
C SER A 24 9.24 -3.60 0.39
N VAL A 25 8.75 -3.22 1.57
CA VAL A 25 7.79 -2.13 1.77
C VAL A 25 8.33 -1.15 2.81
N ARG A 26 8.40 0.14 2.48
CA ARG A 26 8.96 1.17 3.36
C ARG A 26 8.15 2.46 3.31
N TRP A 27 8.20 3.23 4.39
CA TRP A 27 7.74 4.61 4.36
C TRP A 27 8.70 5.48 3.55
N ASP A 28 8.17 6.51 2.90
CA ASP A 28 8.98 7.60 2.36
C ASP A 28 9.62 8.41 3.50
N ALA A 29 10.52 9.33 3.15
CA ALA A 29 11.24 10.14 4.13
C ALA A 29 10.32 10.97 5.06
N ARG A 30 9.08 11.23 4.64
CA ARG A 30 8.09 12.01 5.39
C ARG A 30 7.09 11.16 6.18
N GLY A 31 7.06 9.84 5.96
CA GLY A 31 6.03 8.97 6.53
C GLY A 31 4.62 9.20 5.99
N GLU A 32 4.53 9.84 4.81
CA GLU A 32 3.28 10.19 4.12
C GLU A 32 3.02 9.28 2.90
N GLY A 33 4.09 8.70 2.34
CA GLY A 33 4.08 7.85 1.17
C GLY A 33 4.63 6.46 1.46
N LEU A 34 4.35 5.54 0.54
CA LEU A 34 4.75 4.15 0.58
C LEU A 34 5.66 3.82 -0.59
N LEU A 35 6.83 3.28 -0.31
CA LEU A 35 7.80 2.77 -1.27
C LEU A 35 7.69 1.25 -1.32
N ILE A 36 7.49 0.70 -2.52
CA ILE A 36 7.40 -0.74 -2.75
C ILE A 36 8.47 -1.16 -3.76
N TYR A 37 9.37 -2.04 -3.34
CA TYR A 37 10.41 -2.63 -4.18
C TYR A 37 9.88 -3.91 -4.79
N GLN A 38 9.52 -3.89 -6.08
CA GLN A 38 8.71 -4.97 -6.66
C GLN A 38 9.37 -6.35 -6.57
N ALA A 39 10.65 -6.48 -6.94
CA ALA A 39 11.32 -7.78 -6.95
C ALA A 39 11.47 -8.35 -5.53
N LEU A 40 11.81 -7.49 -4.56
CA LEU A 40 11.82 -7.88 -3.14
C LEU A 40 10.43 -8.25 -2.63
N PHE A 41 9.40 -7.47 -3.00
CA PHE A 41 8.02 -7.71 -2.58
C PHE A 41 7.52 -9.05 -3.08
N GLU A 42 7.77 -9.34 -4.36
CA GLU A 42 7.42 -10.61 -4.97
C GLU A 42 8.16 -11.77 -4.27
N ARG A 43 9.43 -11.62 -3.91
CA ARG A 43 10.19 -12.67 -3.23
C ARG A 43 9.81 -12.87 -1.77
N GLU A 44 9.61 -11.80 -1.01
CA GLU A 44 9.36 -11.81 0.43
C GLU A 44 7.89 -12.12 0.77
N LEU A 45 6.94 -11.55 0.01
CA LEU A 45 5.52 -11.54 0.37
C LEU A 45 4.63 -12.33 -0.60
N LEU A 46 5.07 -12.53 -1.85
CA LEU A 46 4.32 -13.31 -2.86
C LEU A 46 4.99 -14.65 -3.18
N GLY A 47 6.26 -14.82 -2.79
CA GLY A 47 7.09 -15.98 -3.04
C GLY A 47 6.91 -16.99 -1.93
N GLY A 48 6.54 -18.23 -2.29
CA GLY A 48 6.37 -19.33 -1.34
C GLY A 48 7.69 -19.92 -0.81
N GLY A 49 8.73 -19.09 -0.64
CA GLY A 49 10.07 -19.54 -0.29
C GLY A 49 10.25 -19.84 1.21
N PRO A 50 11.25 -20.66 1.59
CA PRO A 50 11.47 -21.15 2.96
C PRO A 50 11.88 -20.08 3.98
N GLY A 51 12.04 -18.82 3.57
CA GLY A 51 12.25 -17.66 4.44
C GLY A 51 10.95 -16.96 4.88
N ALA A 52 9.77 -17.42 4.42
CA ALA A 52 8.46 -16.94 4.83
C ALA A 52 8.10 -17.44 6.25
N ALA A 53 8.97 -17.18 7.22
CA ALA A 53 8.77 -17.53 8.62
C ALA A 53 7.66 -16.64 9.22
N GLY A 54 6.41 -17.10 9.10
CA GLY A 54 5.29 -16.69 9.96
C GLY A 54 4.26 -15.71 9.37
N GLU A 55 4.47 -15.19 8.16
CA GLU A 55 3.55 -14.24 7.49
C GLU A 55 3.05 -14.70 6.12
N ALA A 56 3.18 -16.00 5.82
CA ALA A 56 2.92 -16.60 4.50
C ALA A 56 1.47 -16.49 3.96
N GLU A 57 0.60 -15.70 4.57
CA GLU A 57 -0.75 -15.47 4.08
C GLU A 57 -1.26 -14.02 4.25
N VAL A 58 -0.37 -13.01 4.33
CA VAL A 58 -0.83 -11.61 4.41
C VAL A 58 -1.67 -11.27 3.17
N PHE A 59 -1.23 -11.69 1.99
CA PHE A 59 -1.98 -11.57 0.74
C PHE A 59 -2.31 -12.94 0.14
N LYS A 60 -3.59 -13.15 -0.22
CA LYS A 60 -4.05 -14.37 -0.91
C LYS A 60 -3.58 -14.46 -2.37
N THR A 61 -3.04 -13.36 -2.91
CA THR A 61 -2.57 -13.29 -4.30
C THR A 61 -1.07 -13.48 -4.34
N LYS A 62 -0.57 -14.09 -5.42
CA LYS A 62 0.87 -14.17 -5.76
C LYS A 62 1.26 -13.21 -6.87
N ASN A 63 0.32 -12.40 -7.35
CA ASN A 63 0.52 -11.51 -8.49
C ASN A 63 0.61 -10.06 -8.02
N PHE A 64 1.74 -9.41 -8.30
CA PHE A 64 1.97 -8.01 -7.92
C PHE A 64 0.93 -7.03 -8.51
N GLY A 65 0.47 -7.26 -9.74
CA GLY A 65 -0.61 -6.49 -10.35
C GLY A 65 -1.92 -6.53 -9.55
N SER A 66 -2.20 -7.63 -8.82
CA SER A 66 -3.34 -7.68 -7.90
C SER A 66 -3.16 -6.74 -6.70
N ILE A 67 -1.94 -6.58 -6.20
CA ILE A 67 -1.60 -5.63 -5.14
C ILE A 67 -1.79 -4.20 -5.64
N ILE A 68 -1.30 -3.89 -6.84
CA ILE A 68 -1.52 -2.58 -7.49
C ILE A 68 -3.01 -2.29 -7.65
N ARG A 69 -3.80 -3.28 -8.07
CA ARG A 69 -5.25 -3.14 -8.15
C ARG A 69 -5.87 -2.85 -6.79
N GLN A 70 -5.43 -3.51 -5.72
CA GLN A 70 -5.92 -3.19 -4.36
C GLN A 70 -5.54 -1.77 -3.95
N LEU A 71 -4.29 -1.34 -4.16
CA LEU A 71 -3.86 0.04 -3.90
C LEU A 71 -4.78 1.05 -4.60
N ASN A 72 -5.02 0.88 -5.89
CA ASN A 72 -5.90 1.74 -6.67
C ASN A 72 -7.35 1.73 -6.12
N LEU A 73 -7.86 0.56 -5.75
CA LEU A 73 -9.20 0.43 -5.15
C LEU A 73 -9.31 1.10 -3.78
N TYR A 74 -8.21 1.35 -3.07
CA TYR A 74 -8.22 2.08 -1.79
C TYR A 74 -7.78 3.54 -1.93
N GLY A 75 -7.72 4.06 -3.16
CA GLY A 75 -7.39 5.47 -3.42
C GLY A 75 -5.92 5.81 -3.20
N PHE A 76 -5.02 4.84 -3.29
CA PHE A 76 -3.60 5.14 -3.40
C PHE A 76 -3.28 5.61 -4.82
N HIS A 77 -2.51 6.68 -4.92
CA HIS A 77 -2.08 7.25 -6.18
C HIS A 77 -0.58 6.99 -6.36
N LYS A 78 -0.18 6.51 -7.53
CA LYS A 78 1.24 6.35 -7.85
C LYS A 78 1.86 7.72 -8.06
N LEU A 79 2.87 8.05 -7.25
CA LEU A 79 3.71 9.21 -7.45
C LEU A 79 4.75 8.85 -8.50
N THR A 80 4.58 9.40 -9.71
CA THR A 80 5.58 9.23 -10.78
C THR A 80 6.74 10.17 -10.47
N MET A 81 7.89 9.59 -10.12
CA MET A 81 9.17 10.31 -10.12
C MET A 81 9.55 10.50 -11.61
N GLY A 82 8.97 11.50 -12.26
CA GLY A 82 9.24 11.76 -13.67
C GLY A 82 10.70 12.19 -13.88
N PRO A 83 11.33 11.85 -15.02
CA PRO A 83 12.56 12.54 -15.43
C PRO A 83 12.23 14.02 -15.55
N ALA A 84 13.07 14.88 -14.97
CA ALA A 84 12.85 16.31 -14.80
C ALA A 84 12.18 16.97 -16.02
N GLY A 85 10.89 17.27 -15.89
CA GLY A 85 10.13 18.13 -16.80
C GLY A 85 9.60 19.34 -16.02
N PRO A 86 9.59 20.56 -16.58
CA PRO A 86 9.35 21.77 -15.81
C PRO A 86 7.85 22.05 -15.73
N ALA A 87 7.13 21.46 -14.77
CA ALA A 87 5.85 22.00 -14.30
C ALA A 87 5.37 21.32 -13.01
N LEU A 88 5.42 22.10 -11.93
CA LEU A 88 4.48 22.13 -10.80
C LEU A 88 4.24 20.85 -9.99
N GLY A 89 4.80 20.85 -8.78
CA GLY A 89 4.14 20.24 -7.62
C GLY A 89 4.89 19.09 -6.97
N HIS A 90 5.65 19.41 -5.92
CA HIS A 90 6.33 18.52 -4.96
C HIS A 90 7.65 17.90 -5.42
N ARG A 91 8.69 18.74 -5.35
CA ARG A 91 10.10 18.35 -5.48
C ARG A 91 10.51 17.56 -4.22
N LEU A 92 10.63 16.24 -4.33
CA LEU A 92 11.53 15.47 -3.47
C LEU A 92 12.89 15.39 -4.17
N GLY A 93 13.98 15.48 -3.39
CA GLY A 93 15.36 15.74 -3.82
C GLY A 93 16.00 14.71 -4.77
N PRO A 94 17.34 14.77 -4.94
CA PRO A 94 18.07 14.02 -5.97
C PRO A 94 17.71 12.54 -5.93
N VAL A 95 17.48 11.96 -7.11
CA VAL A 95 17.21 10.55 -7.35
C VAL A 95 18.02 9.67 -6.39
N ALA A 96 17.35 9.16 -5.36
CA ALA A 96 18.00 8.35 -4.34
C ALA A 96 18.35 7.00 -4.96
N ALA A 97 19.57 6.88 -5.50
CA ALA A 97 20.46 5.73 -5.78
C ALA A 97 19.89 4.35 -6.15
N GLY A 98 18.58 4.20 -6.28
CA GLY A 98 17.83 2.94 -6.35
C GLY A 98 16.71 2.99 -7.38
N ASP A 99 16.71 3.99 -8.26
CA ASP A 99 15.92 3.99 -9.51
C ASP A 99 16.77 3.53 -10.71
N SER A 100 18.02 3.10 -10.50
CA SER A 100 18.77 2.43 -11.56
C SER A 100 18.05 1.13 -11.95
N PRO A 101 17.80 0.88 -13.24
CA PRO A 101 17.17 -0.36 -13.71
C PRO A 101 18.00 -1.60 -13.33
N ASP A 102 19.28 -1.41 -13.01
CA ASP A 102 20.22 -2.45 -12.57
C ASP A 102 20.25 -2.65 -11.04
N SER A 103 19.35 -2.00 -10.30
CA SER A 103 19.27 -2.20 -8.86
C SER A 103 18.85 -3.65 -8.55
N PRO A 104 19.58 -4.39 -7.70
CA PRO A 104 19.25 -5.77 -7.36
C PRO A 104 17.88 -5.93 -6.69
N ASP A 105 17.29 -4.82 -6.23
CA ASP A 105 15.99 -4.75 -5.56
C ASP A 105 14.81 -4.54 -6.55
N GLY A 106 15.10 -4.35 -7.85
CA GLY A 106 14.12 -4.19 -8.92
C GLY A 106 13.42 -2.82 -8.94
N PRO A 107 12.37 -2.65 -9.77
CA PRO A 107 11.70 -1.37 -9.94
C PRO A 107 10.99 -0.94 -8.65
N ARG A 108 11.19 0.33 -8.30
CA ARG A 108 10.61 0.99 -7.13
C ARG A 108 9.32 1.71 -7.50
N HIS A 109 8.26 1.47 -6.73
CA HIS A 109 6.97 2.13 -6.88
C HIS A 109 6.69 3.01 -5.67
N HIS A 110 6.38 4.28 -5.90
CA HIS A 110 5.97 5.21 -4.84
C HIS A 110 4.47 5.44 -4.90
N PHE A 111 3.77 5.17 -3.80
CA PHE A 111 2.33 5.38 -3.65
C PHE A 111 2.03 6.35 -2.53
N TRP A 112 0.97 7.14 -2.67
CA TRP A 112 0.54 8.08 -1.65
C TRP A 112 -0.97 8.04 -1.44
N ASN A 113 -1.39 8.18 -0.19
CA ASN A 113 -2.78 8.34 0.21
C ASN A 113 -2.84 9.27 1.43
N PRO A 114 -3.69 10.32 1.43
CA PRO A 114 -3.73 11.32 2.51
C PRO A 114 -4.09 10.73 3.88
N HIS A 115 -4.74 9.57 3.90
CA HIS A 115 -5.22 8.86 5.08
C HIS A 115 -4.34 7.65 5.44
N PHE A 116 -3.28 7.38 4.68
CA PHE A 116 -2.32 6.32 4.98
C PHE A 116 -1.02 6.95 5.48
N ARG A 117 -0.81 6.97 6.81
CA ARG A 117 0.35 7.62 7.43
C ARG A 117 0.98 6.75 8.50
N HIS A 118 2.30 6.85 8.63
CA HIS A 118 3.07 6.11 9.64
C HIS A 118 2.55 6.40 11.06
N ASN A 119 2.49 7.68 11.44
CA ASN A 119 2.17 8.09 12.80
C ASN A 119 0.66 8.20 13.09
N ARG A 120 -0.21 7.84 12.14
CA ARG A 120 -1.68 8.01 12.28
C ARG A 120 -2.44 6.78 11.80
N PRO A 121 -2.32 5.62 12.49
CA PRO A 121 -3.12 4.43 12.18
C PRO A 121 -4.63 4.71 12.27
N ASP A 122 -5.06 5.66 13.10
CA ASP A 122 -6.46 6.09 13.21
C ASP A 122 -7.07 6.55 11.88
N LEU A 123 -6.26 6.99 10.92
CA LEU A 123 -6.75 7.43 9.60
C LEU A 123 -7.10 6.26 8.68
N LEU A 124 -6.66 5.03 8.98
CA LEU A 124 -6.96 3.85 8.17
C LEU A 124 -8.46 3.59 8.05
N VAL A 125 -9.25 3.96 9.07
CA VAL A 125 -10.73 3.87 9.05
C VAL A 125 -11.36 4.73 7.94
N ARG A 126 -10.66 5.79 7.50
CA ARG A 126 -11.10 6.68 6.42
C ARG A 126 -10.78 6.12 5.04
N ILE A 127 -9.89 5.14 4.94
CA ILE A 127 -9.54 4.48 3.69
C ILE A 127 -10.62 3.46 3.34
N LYS A 128 -11.40 3.77 2.31
CA LYS A 128 -12.53 2.95 1.86
C LYS A 128 -12.23 2.33 0.51
N ARG A 129 -12.79 1.15 0.27
CA ARG A 129 -12.69 0.48 -1.02
C ARG A 129 -13.61 1.19 -2.02
N LEU A 130 -13.06 1.73 -3.08
CA LEU A 130 -13.73 2.41 -4.19
C LEU A 130 -14.20 1.39 -5.24
N THR A 131 -15.22 0.59 -4.90
CA THR A 131 -15.94 -0.22 -5.90
C THR A 131 -16.89 0.67 -6.72
N LYS A 132 -17.39 0.20 -7.87
CA LYS A 132 -18.36 0.95 -8.70
C LYS A 132 -19.55 1.45 -7.86
N ALA A 133 -20.16 0.57 -7.08
CA ALA A 133 -21.25 0.91 -6.14
C ALA A 133 -20.84 1.95 -5.07
N ASN A 134 -19.59 1.92 -4.61
CA ASN A 134 -19.12 2.90 -3.62
C ASN A 134 -18.78 4.25 -4.28
N LYS A 135 -18.31 4.24 -5.53
CA LYS A 135 -18.11 5.46 -6.32
C LYS A 135 -19.45 6.15 -6.61
N GLU A 136 -20.45 5.39 -7.05
CA GLU A 136 -21.82 5.89 -7.27
C GLU A 136 -22.43 6.46 -5.98
N LYS A 137 -22.22 5.82 -4.83
CA LYS A 137 -22.63 6.37 -3.53
C LYS A 137 -21.93 7.69 -3.21
N LEU A 138 -20.62 7.81 -3.46
CA LEU A 138 -19.90 9.06 -3.23
C LEU A 138 -20.36 10.17 -4.18
N ASP A 139 -20.59 9.85 -5.45
CA ASP A 139 -21.12 10.80 -6.46
C ASP A 139 -22.54 11.27 -6.08
N ALA A 140 -23.33 10.42 -5.41
CA ALA A 140 -24.63 10.76 -4.84
C ALA A 140 -24.56 11.45 -3.46
N GLY A 141 -23.36 11.78 -2.95
CA GLY A 141 -23.17 12.40 -1.62
C GLY A 141 -23.43 11.47 -0.43
N LEU A 142 -23.59 10.17 -0.66
CA LEU A 142 -23.86 9.15 0.36
C LEU A 142 -22.57 8.68 1.04
N LYS A 143 -22.64 8.46 2.36
CA LYS A 143 -21.53 7.89 3.13
C LYS A 143 -21.31 6.42 2.74
N VAL A 144 -20.14 6.11 2.17
CA VAL A 144 -19.72 4.71 1.96
C VAL A 144 -19.31 4.09 3.30
N PRO A 145 -19.80 2.91 3.69
CA PRO A 145 -19.29 2.22 4.88
C PRO A 145 -17.88 1.70 4.62
N SER A 146 -16.95 1.93 5.55
CA SER A 146 -15.73 1.12 5.63
C SER A 146 -16.18 -0.29 6.01
N ARG A 147 -15.81 -1.32 5.23
CA ARG A 147 -16.11 -2.75 5.51
C ARG A 147 -15.37 -3.24 6.76
N LEU A 148 -15.55 -2.60 7.90
CA LEU A 148 -14.91 -3.00 9.16
C LEU A 148 -15.71 -4.06 9.91
N LEU A 149 -16.94 -4.38 9.52
CA LEU A 149 -17.70 -5.44 10.17
C LEU A 149 -18.88 -5.79 9.28
N ASP A 150 -18.80 -6.88 8.52
CA ASP A 150 -19.96 -7.57 7.94
C ASP A 150 -19.63 -9.03 7.55
N ASP A 151 -18.48 -9.59 7.97
CA ASP A 151 -18.14 -11.01 7.78
C ASP A 151 -18.48 -11.85 9.03
N LEU A 152 -19.60 -11.54 9.70
CA LEU A 152 -20.12 -12.35 10.81
C LEU A 152 -21.62 -12.69 10.70
N GLN A 153 -22.25 -12.49 9.54
CA GLN A 153 -23.58 -13.06 9.31
C GLN A 153 -23.68 -13.59 7.86
N HIS A 154 -23.31 -14.85 7.67
CA HIS A 154 -24.14 -15.94 7.12
C HIS A 154 -23.23 -17.17 6.85
#